data_AF-A0A091QQ81-F1
#
_entry.id   AF-A0A091QQ81-F1
#
_cell.length_a   1.000
_cell.length_b   1.000
_cell.length_c   1.000
_cell.angle_alpha   90.00
_cell.angle_beta   90.00
_cell.angle_gamma   90.00
#
_symmetry.space_group_name_H-M   'P 1'
#
loop_
_entity.id
_entity.type
_entity.pdbx_description
1 polymer ?
#
loop_
_entity_poly.entity_id
_entity_poly.type
_entity_poly.pdbx_seq_one_letter_code
_entity_poly.pdbx_strand_id
1 'polypeptide(L)' 'NGLKSSQGRFRLDIRSNFFTERVVRHWNRLLEEVWESPSLEVLKKHVDM' A
#
# COMPACT_ATOMS: atom_id res chain seq x y z
N ASN A 1 -11.28 34.66 -11.17
CA ASN A 1 -11.33 33.31 -11.77
C ASN A 1 -10.36 32.29 -11.14
N GLY A 2 -9.68 32.59 -10.01
CA GLY A 2 -8.64 31.69 -9.45
C GLY A 2 -9.13 30.60 -8.47
N LEU A 3 -10.32 30.75 -7.89
CA LEU A 3 -10.80 29.88 -6.80
C LEU A 3 -11.34 28.51 -7.28
N LYS A 4 -11.75 28.40 -8.55
CA LYS A 4 -12.33 27.16 -9.11
C LYS A 4 -11.27 26.09 -9.45
N SER A 5 -10.06 26.51 -9.79
CA SER A 5 -8.96 25.58 -10.15
C SER A 5 -8.32 24.92 -8.92
N SER A 6 -8.28 25.61 -7.77
CA SER A 6 -7.73 25.06 -6.53
C SER A 6 -8.68 24.03 -5.90
N GLN A 7 -10.00 24.23 -5.99
CA GLN A 7 -10.98 23.30 -5.44
C GLN A 7 -10.98 21.93 -6.17
N GLY A 8 -10.76 21.92 -7.48
CA GLY A 8 -10.61 20.69 -8.26
C GLY A 8 -9.32 19.94 -7.93
N ARG A 9 -8.21 20.66 -7.75
CA ARG A 9 -6.91 20.10 -7.32
C ARG A 9 -7.00 19.50 -5.91
N PHE A 10 -7.64 20.20 -4.98
CA PHE A 10 -7.86 19.72 -3.62
C PHE A 10 -8.67 18.41 -3.58
N ARG A 11 -9.75 18.31 -4.36
CA ARG A 11 -10.52 17.06 -4.46
C ARG A 11 -9.72 15.92 -5.08
N LEU A 12 -8.87 16.21 -6.05
CA LEU A 12 -7.99 15.22 -6.68
C LEU A 12 -6.93 14.71 -5.71
N ASP A 13 -6.30 15.62 -4.97
CA ASP A 13 -5.25 15.33 -4.01
C ASP A 13 -5.76 14.42 -2.87
N ILE A 14 -6.92 14.75 -2.29
CA ILE A 14 -7.57 13.92 -1.26
C ILE A 14 -7.88 12.51 -1.79
N ARG A 15 -8.43 12.41 -3.00
CA ARG A 15 -8.76 11.11 -3.60
C ARG A 15 -7.50 10.29 -3.86
N SER A 16 -6.42 10.93 -4.31
CA SER A 16 -5.14 10.27 -4.54
C SER A 16 -4.55 9.75 -3.24
N ASN A 17 -4.52 10.58 -2.18
CA ASN A 17 -3.97 10.19 -0.89
C ASN A 17 -4.74 9.01 -0.26
N PHE A 18 -6.07 9.05 -0.34
CA PHE A 18 -6.91 7.97 0.17
C PHE A 18 -6.74 6.66 -0.59
N PHE A 19 -6.53 6.73 -1.91
CA PHE A 19 -6.26 5.54 -2.71
C PHE A 19 -4.90 4.94 -2.35
N THR A 20 -3.87 5.77 -2.21
CA THR A 20 -2.54 5.34 -1.78
C THR A 20 -2.58 4.71 -0.39
N GLU A 21 -3.26 5.31 0.59
CA GLU A 21 -3.40 4.72 1.93
C GLU A 21 -4.11 3.37 1.92
N ARG A 22 -5.17 3.20 1.12
CA ARG A 22 -5.85 1.90 0.98
C ARG A 22 -4.95 0.85 0.35
N VAL A 23 -4.23 1.22 -0.70
CA VAL A 23 -3.28 0.35 -1.38
C VAL A 23 -2.19 -0.07 -0.39
N VAL A 24 -1.54 0.89 0.30
CA VAL A 24 -0.51 0.59 1.31
C VAL A 24 -1.03 -0.33 2.40
N ARG A 25 -2.24 -0.10 2.93
CA ARG A 25 -2.84 -1.02 3.93
C ARG A 25 -3.05 -2.42 3.38
N HIS A 26 -3.50 -2.55 2.14
CA HIS A 26 -3.71 -3.84 1.50
C HIS A 26 -2.39 -4.58 1.25
N TRP A 27 -1.37 -3.86 0.81
CA TRP A 27 -0.01 -4.40 0.63
C TRP A 27 0.61 -4.85 1.95
N ASN A 28 0.46 -4.09 3.05
CA ASN A 28 0.96 -4.51 4.35
C ASN A 28 0.30 -5.80 4.83
N ARG A 29 -1.02 -5.92 4.68
CA ARG A 29 -1.76 -7.13 5.04
C ARG A 29 -1.38 -8.34 4.17
N LEU A 30 -1.17 -8.13 2.87
CA LEU A 30 -0.68 -9.15 1.95
C LEU A 30 0.75 -9.59 2.28
N LEU A 31 1.62 -8.65 2.61
CA LEU A 31 2.99 -8.95 3.00
C LEU A 31 3.05 -9.74 4.29
N GLU A 32 2.22 -9.42 5.29
CA GLU A 32 2.09 -10.23 6.52
C GLU A 32 1.63 -11.66 6.21
N GLU A 33 0.59 -11.83 5.40
CA GLU A 33 0.06 -13.15 5.03
C GLU A 33 1.08 -13.97 4.22
N VAL A 34 1.79 -13.33 3.30
CA VAL A 34 2.87 -13.94 2.53
C VAL A 34 4.05 -14.28 3.44
N TRP A 35 4.36 -13.44 4.42
CA TRP A 35 5.48 -13.65 5.35
C TRP A 35 5.22 -14.77 6.36
N GLU A 36 3.99 -14.89 6.86
CA GLU A 36 3.57 -15.99 7.73
C GLU A 36 3.21 -17.27 6.96
N SER A 37 3.33 -17.27 5.62
CA SER A 37 3.10 -18.47 4.84
C SER A 37 4.21 -19.51 5.10
N PRO A 38 3.85 -20.80 5.27
CA PRO A 38 4.82 -21.88 5.52
C PRO A 38 5.92 -21.99 4.47
N SER A 39 5.64 -21.54 3.24
CA SER A 39 6.57 -21.47 2.12
C SER A 39 7.73 -20.50 2.37
N LEU A 40 7.52 -19.39 3.08
CA LEU A 40 8.57 -18.41 3.37
C LEU A 40 9.46 -18.86 4.55
N GLU A 41 8.89 -19.56 5.54
CA GLU A 41 9.68 -20.25 6.57
C GLU A 41 10.59 -21.33 5.96
N VAL A 42 10.06 -22.11 5.03
CA VAL A 42 10.85 -23.13 4.30
C VAL A 42 11.93 -22.46 3.44
N LEU A 43 11.64 -21.32 2.82
CA LEU A 43 12.62 -20.56 2.02
C LEU A 43 13.72 -19.95 2.91
N LYS A 44 13.37 -19.39 4.08
CA LYS A 44 14.35 -18.89 5.06
C LYS A 44 15.28 -19.98 5.58
N LYS A 45 14.75 -21.17 5.86
CA LYS A 45 15.57 -22.33 6.28
C LYS A 45 16.60 -22.75 5.24
N HIS A 46 16.39 -22.44 3.96
CA HIS A 46 17.34 -22.73 2.90
C HIS A 46 18.39 -21.62 2.73
N VAL A 47 18.06 -20.38 3.09
CA VAL A 47 18.97 -19.23 3.01
C VAL A 47 19.92 -19.15 4.22
N ASP A 48 19.51 -19.69 5.37
CA ASP A 48 20.33 -19.81 6.59
C ASP A 48 21.28 -21.04 6.58
N MET A 49 21.38 -21.76 5.45
CA MET A 49 22.31 -22.90 5.24
C MET A 49 23.58 -22.47 4.51
#